data_AF-A0A530LWY0-F1
#
_entry.id   AF-A0A530LWY0-F1
#
_cell.length_a   1.000
_cell.length_b   1.000
_cell.length_c   1.000
_cell.angle_alpha   90.00
_cell.angle_beta   90.00
_cell.angle_gamma   90.00
#
_symmetry.space_group_name_H-M   'P 1'
#
loop_
_entity.id
_entity.type
_entity.pdbx_description
1 polymer ?
#
loop_
_entity_poly.entity_id
_entity_poly.type
_entity_poly.pdbx_seq_one_letter_code
_entity_poly.pdbx_strand_id
1 'polypeptide(L)'
;MPPKDDAFPMQDEATIELDSLLSRFVDGDDTSLTAANRLEVLLSEMYPADDVVADRVGDLAQYRPGGGDYLLDATEMQSRLARLRTYLARLRN
;
A
#
# COMPACT_ATOMS: atom_id res chain seq x y z
N MET A 1 -29.51 23.34 -20.01
CA MET A 1 -29.44 21.99 -19.43
C MET A 1 -28.25 21.27 -20.08
N PRO A 2 -27.07 21.28 -19.43
CA PRO A 2 -25.92 20.49 -19.88
C PRO A 2 -26.13 19.00 -19.55
N PRO A 3 -25.41 18.08 -20.24
CA PRO A 3 -25.62 16.65 -20.13
C PRO A 3 -25.13 16.12 -18.77
N LYS A 4 -25.72 14.98 -18.39
CA LYS A 4 -25.48 14.26 -17.13
C LYS A 4 -24.01 13.86 -17.03
N ASP A 5 -23.39 14.26 -15.93
CA ASP A 5 -22.12 13.70 -15.45
C ASP A 5 -22.31 12.20 -15.17
N ASP A 6 -22.24 11.38 -16.22
CA ASP A 6 -21.91 9.97 -16.07
C ASP A 6 -20.39 9.88 -15.79
N ALA A 7 -20.00 10.36 -14.61
CA ALA A 7 -18.67 10.14 -14.07
C ALA A 7 -18.57 8.66 -13.68
N PHE A 8 -18.01 7.84 -14.56
CA PHE A 8 -17.31 6.65 -14.10
C PHE A 8 -16.30 7.12 -13.04
N PRO A 9 -16.21 6.50 -11.85
CA PRO A 9 -15.21 6.89 -10.88
C PRO A 9 -13.84 6.60 -11.52
N MET A 10 -13.19 7.64 -12.05
CA MET A 10 -11.74 7.61 -12.23
C MET A 10 -11.20 7.38 -10.83
N GLN A 11 -10.65 6.19 -10.60
CA GLN A 11 -9.80 5.96 -9.45
C GLN A 11 -8.79 7.11 -9.44
N ASP A 12 -8.67 7.81 -8.32
CA ASP A 12 -7.69 8.88 -8.22
C ASP A 12 -6.28 8.32 -8.52
N GLU A 13 -5.42 9.15 -9.10
CA GLU A 13 -4.07 8.71 -9.53
C GLU A 13 -3.29 8.06 -8.38
N ALA A 14 -3.53 8.52 -7.14
CA ALA A 14 -2.97 7.96 -5.92
C ALA A 14 -3.45 6.53 -5.64
N THR A 15 -4.74 6.22 -5.82
CA THR A 15 -5.27 4.85 -5.67
C THR A 15 -4.69 3.93 -6.73
N ILE A 16 -4.58 4.37 -7.98
CA ILE A 16 -3.98 3.58 -9.06
C ILE A 16 -2.50 3.29 -8.74
N GLU A 17 -1.76 4.30 -8.29
CA GLU A 17 -0.35 4.15 -7.89
C GLU A 17 -0.22 3.20 -6.69
N LEU A 18 -1.05 3.37 -5.67
CA LEU A 18 -1.07 2.50 -4.48
C LEU A 18 -1.33 1.04 -4.86
N ASP A 19 -2.39 0.78 -5.62
CA ASP A 19 -2.74 -0.59 -6.03
C ASP A 19 -1.63 -1.24 -6.86
N SER A 20 -1.02 -0.47 -7.77
CA SER A 20 0.10 -0.93 -8.62
C SER A 20 1.36 -1.26 -7.80
N LEU A 21 1.79 -0.34 -6.93
CA LEU A 21 2.95 -0.56 -6.05
C LEU A 21 2.70 -1.71 -5.08
N LEU A 22 1.51 -1.77 -4.49
CA LEU A 22 1.16 -2.81 -3.54
C LEU A 22 1.15 -4.19 -4.20
N SER A 23 0.65 -4.32 -5.44
CA SER A 23 0.73 -5.59 -6.17
C SER A 23 2.18 -5.98 -6.45
N ARG A 24 2.97 -5.09 -7.06
CA ARG A 24 4.38 -5.39 -7.41
C ARG A 24 5.22 -5.75 -6.19
N PHE A 25 4.99 -5.09 -5.06
CA PHE A 25 5.69 -5.43 -3.82
C PHE A 25 5.29 -6.82 -3.32
N VAL A 26 3.98 -7.08 -3.21
CA VAL A 26 3.44 -8.37 -2.73
C VAL A 26 3.90 -9.53 -3.62
N ASP A 27 3.88 -9.35 -4.93
CA ASP A 27 4.26 -10.37 -5.91
C ASP A 27 5.79 -10.58 -5.98
N GLY A 28 6.58 -9.66 -5.41
CA GLY A 28 8.04 -9.75 -5.31
C GLY A 28 8.79 -9.09 -6.47
N ASP A 29 8.07 -8.45 -7.39
CA ASP A 29 8.65 -7.75 -8.54
C ASP A 29 9.46 -6.51 -8.13
N ASP A 30 9.06 -5.85 -7.04
CA ASP A 30 9.76 -4.68 -6.51
C ASP A 30 9.61 -4.56 -4.99
N THR A 31 10.52 -5.21 -4.28
CA THR A 31 10.62 -5.12 -2.81
C THR A 31 11.71 -4.13 -2.39
N SER A 32 11.99 -3.11 -3.21
CA SER A 32 13.02 -2.13 -2.90
C SER A 32 12.63 -1.24 -1.70
N LEU A 33 13.62 -0.65 -1.04
CA LEU A 33 13.37 0.35 0.00
C LEU A 33 12.63 1.57 -0.56
N THR A 34 12.90 1.93 -1.82
CA THR A 34 12.17 3.00 -2.53
C THR A 34 10.68 2.68 -2.66
N ALA A 35 10.34 1.46 -3.07
CA ALA A 35 8.94 1.02 -3.14
C ALA A 35 8.26 1.02 -1.76
N ALA A 36 8.96 0.55 -0.72
CA ALA A 36 8.45 0.57 0.65
C ALA A 36 8.17 2.01 1.15
N ASN A 37 9.12 2.92 0.99
CA ASN A 37 8.96 4.32 1.40
C ASN A 37 7.81 4.99 0.64
N ARG A 38 7.62 4.67 -0.65
CA ARG A 38 6.51 5.24 -1.43
C ARG A 38 5.16 4.73 -0.94
N LEU A 39 5.06 3.44 -0.61
CA LEU A 39 3.87 2.87 0.01
C LEU A 39 3.55 3.53 1.35
N GLU A 40 4.56 3.83 2.17
CA GLU A 40 4.39 4.50 3.48
C GLU A 40 3.71 5.86 3.33
N VAL A 41 4.20 6.68 2.40
CA VAL A 41 3.63 8.00 2.11
C VAL A 41 2.19 7.87 1.60
N LEU A 42 1.94 7.05 0.57
CA LEU A 42 0.60 6.89 0.01
C LEU A 42 -0.41 6.41 1.07
N LEU A 43 -0.05 5.41 1.87
CA LEU A 43 -0.92 4.86 2.90
C LEU A 43 -1.22 5.87 4.02
N SER A 44 -0.21 6.61 4.49
CA SER A 44 -0.40 7.63 5.54
C SER A 44 -1.23 8.82 5.08
N GLU A 45 -1.10 9.24 3.81
CA GLU A 45 -1.89 10.34 3.24
C GLU A 45 -3.34 9.93 2.94
N MET A 46 -3.54 8.73 2.41
CA MET A 46 -4.87 8.26 1.99
C MET A 46 -5.72 7.74 3.16
N TYR A 47 -5.10 7.18 4.20
CA TYR A 47 -5.80 6.55 5.33
C TYR A 47 -5.30 7.04 6.69
N PRO A 48 -5.29 8.36 6.97
CA PRO A 48 -4.66 8.93 8.17
C PRO A 48 -5.35 8.56 9.49
N ALA A 49 -6.57 8.04 9.44
CA ALA A 49 -7.38 7.68 10.62
C ALA A 49 -7.65 6.17 10.73
N ASP A 50 -7.01 5.34 9.89
CA ASP A 50 -7.20 3.89 9.91
C ASP A 50 -6.05 3.22 10.69
N ASP A 51 -6.34 2.72 11.88
CA ASP A 51 -5.34 2.10 12.76
C ASP A 51 -4.68 0.85 12.13
N VAL A 52 -5.43 0.09 11.32
CA VAL A 52 -4.88 -1.09 10.61
C VAL A 52 -3.86 -0.66 9.58
N VAL A 53 -4.13 0.45 8.87
CA VAL A 53 -3.18 1.04 7.92
C VAL A 53 -1.98 1.64 8.65
N ALA A 54 -2.20 2.37 9.74
CA ALA A 54 -1.13 2.97 10.55
C ALA A 54 -0.13 1.94 11.07
N ASP A 55 -0.60 0.76 11.50
CA ASP A 55 0.27 -0.36 11.88
C ASP A 55 1.16 -0.83 10.70
N ARG A 56 0.63 -0.86 9.48
CA ARG A 56 1.41 -1.27 8.29
C ARG A 56 2.40 -0.19 7.86
N VAL A 57 2.06 1.08 8.01
CA VAL A 57 2.99 2.21 7.83
C VAL A 57 4.16 2.08 8.79
N GLY A 58 3.90 1.74 10.06
CA GLY A 58 4.95 1.45 11.04
C GLY A 58 5.87 0.30 10.64
N ASP A 59 5.30 -0.78 10.08
CA ASP A 59 6.08 -1.90 9.55
C ASP A 59 6.94 -1.51 8.34
N LEU A 60 6.42 -0.69 7.43
CA LEU A 60 7.18 -0.16 6.27
C LEU A 60 8.40 0.65 6.72
N ALA A 61 8.27 1.47 7.77
CA ALA A 61 9.39 2.24 8.30
C ALA A 61 10.53 1.36 8.85
N GLN A 62 10.18 0.18 9.39
CA GLN A 62 11.12 -0.81 9.92
C GLN A 62 11.67 -1.78 8.86
N TYR A 63 11.09 -1.78 7.66
CA TYR A 63 11.52 -2.67 6.59
C TYR A 63 12.94 -2.37 6.11
N ARG A 64 13.75 -3.42 5.92
CA ARG A 64 15.08 -3.33 5.29
C ARG A 64 15.28 -4.49 4.31
N PRO A 65 15.47 -4.21 3.01
CA PRO A 65 15.75 -5.25 2.02
C PRO A 65 17.00 -6.06 2.41
N GLY A 66 16.90 -7.38 2.44
CA GLY A 66 17.98 -8.28 2.86
C GLY A 66 18.01 -8.61 4.37
N GLY A 67 17.23 -7.89 5.18
CA GLY A 67 17.03 -8.17 6.59
C GLY A 67 18.24 -7.92 7.50
N GLY A 68 18.04 -8.27 8.77
CA GLY A 68 18.97 -8.27 9.90
C GLY A 68 18.24 -8.86 11.10
N ASP A 69 18.91 -9.24 12.19
CA ASP A 69 18.31 -10.00 13.31
C ASP A 69 17.04 -9.37 13.93
N TYR A 70 16.77 -8.09 13.66
CA TYR A 70 15.66 -7.31 14.23
C TYR A 70 14.83 -6.53 13.19
N LEU A 71 15.00 -6.80 11.88
CA LEU A 71 14.36 -6.04 10.81
C LEU A 71 13.43 -6.93 9.98
N LEU A 72 12.31 -6.37 9.52
CA LEU A 72 11.42 -7.07 8.59
C LEU A 72 12.13 -7.26 7.26
N ASP A 73 12.25 -8.52 6.84
CA ASP A 73 12.74 -8.88 5.52
C ASP A 73 11.63 -8.81 4.46
N ALA A 74 11.99 -9.08 3.20
CA ALA A 74 11.05 -8.96 2.09
C ALA A 74 9.87 -9.94 2.22
N THR A 75 10.10 -11.17 2.67
CA THR A 75 9.07 -12.21 2.74
C THR A 75 8.04 -11.93 3.82
N GLU A 76 8.50 -11.51 5.00
CA GLU A 76 7.61 -11.09 6.08
C GLU A 76 6.80 -9.85 5.67
N MET A 77 7.45 -8.89 5.01
CA MET A 77 6.78 -7.67 4.58
C MET A 77 5.75 -7.91 3.47
N GLN A 78 6.06 -8.76 2.50
CA GLN A 78 5.12 -9.22 1.47
C GLN A 78 3.86 -9.84 2.10
N SER A 79 4.04 -10.72 3.08
CA SER A 79 2.93 -11.39 3.78
C SER A 79 2.01 -10.38 4.50
N ARG A 80 2.60 -9.35 5.11
CA ARG A 80 1.87 -8.27 5.80
C ARG A 80 1.11 -7.39 4.81
N LEU A 81 1.75 -7.00 3.70
CA LEU A 81 1.13 -6.19 2.66
C LEU A 81 0.05 -6.94 1.88
N ALA A 82 0.16 -8.26 1.73
CA ALA A 82 -0.90 -9.08 1.13
C ALA A 82 -2.20 -9.06 1.97
N ARG A 83 -2.06 -9.08 3.30
CA ARG A 83 -3.20 -8.92 4.22
C ARG A 83 -3.78 -7.52 4.12
N LEU A 84 -2.94 -6.49 4.07
CA LEU A 84 -3.37 -5.11 3.87
C LEU A 84 -4.16 -4.93 2.56
N ARG A 85 -3.66 -5.48 1.44
CA ARG A 85 -4.36 -5.47 0.15
C ARG A 85 -5.78 -6.03 0.26
N THR A 86 -5.93 -7.14 0.97
CA THR A 86 -7.24 -7.76 1.21
C THR A 86 -8.15 -6.87 2.08
N TYR A 87 -7.59 -6.24 3.10
CA TYR A 87 -8.31 -5.30 3.96
C TYR A 87 -8.81 -4.08 3.18
N LEU A 88 -7.94 -3.42 2.42
CA LEU A 88 -8.30 -2.25 1.61
C LEU A 88 -9.35 -2.57 0.53
N ALA A 89 -9.30 -3.78 -0.06
CA ALA A 89 -10.33 -4.23 -0.99
C ALA A 89 -11.71 -4.37 -0.32
N ARG A 90 -11.76 -4.76 0.96
CA ARG A 90 -13.02 -4.84 1.72
C ARG A 90 -13.52 -3.48 2.17
N LEU A 91 -12.63 -2.54 2.48
CA LEU A 91 -12.99 -1.19 2.89
C LEU A 91 -13.62 -0.38 1.74
N ARG A 92 -13.22 -0.66 0.50
CA ARG A 92 -13.70 0.02 -0.71
C ARG A 92 -15.01 -0.55 -1.28
N ASN A 93 -15.47 -1.70 -0.79
CA ASN A 93 -16.70 -2.39 -1.21
C ASN A 93 -17.85 -2.10 -0.24
#